data_AF-A0A7L5BXB4-F1
#
_entry.id   AF-A0A7L5BXB4-F1
#
_cell.length_a   1.000
_cell.length_b   1.000
_cell.length_c   1.000
_cell.angle_alpha   90.00
_cell.angle_beta   90.00
_cell.angle_gamma   90.00
#
_symmetry.space_group_name_H-M   'P 1'
#
loop_
_entity.id
_entity.type
_entity.pdbx_description
1 polymer ?
#
loop_
_entity_poly.entity_id
_entity_poly.type
_entity_poly.pdbx_seq_one_letter_code
_entity_poly.pdbx_strand_id
1 'polypeptide(L)'
;MTIERFESGPRMSMAVAHGGLVFTAGQVAAKNAGAAIDVQTAEILEKIDSLLATAGTDKSRLLSVSIWISDMADFDAMNAVYDAWVDKKNPPARACVEAKLASDKFIVEIAAIAAR
;
A
#
# COMPACT_ATOMS: atom_id res chain seq x y z
N MET A 1 21.02 -10.33 11.90
CA MET A 1 20.13 -9.15 11.84
C MET A 1 18.78 -9.54 12.42
N THR A 2 18.19 -8.69 13.26
CA THR A 2 16.90 -8.97 13.93
C THR A 2 15.73 -8.70 12.97
N ILE A 3 14.59 -9.35 13.19
CA ILE A 3 13.33 -9.03 12.50
C ILE A 3 12.61 -7.99 13.35
N GLU A 4 12.26 -6.85 12.75
CA GLU A 4 11.47 -5.79 13.38
C GLU A 4 10.02 -5.86 12.88
N ARG A 5 9.06 -5.65 13.77
CA ARG A 5 7.62 -5.70 13.45
C ARG A 5 6.95 -4.43 13.92
N PHE A 6 6.20 -3.80 13.02
CA PHE A 6 5.51 -2.53 13.27
C PHE A 6 4.01 -2.75 13.32
N GLU A 7 3.35 -2.10 14.28
CA GLU A 7 1.90 -2.19 14.52
C GLU A 7 1.40 -3.66 14.51
N SER A 8 1.93 -4.46 15.43
CA SER A 8 1.65 -5.89 15.47
C SER A 8 0.31 -6.20 16.15
N GLY A 9 -0.53 -6.95 15.45
CA GLY A 9 -1.71 -7.60 16.01
C GLY A 9 -1.55 -9.13 16.06
N PRO A 10 -2.55 -9.87 16.58
CA PRO A 10 -2.49 -11.33 16.71
C PRO A 10 -2.50 -12.08 15.37
N ARG A 11 -2.95 -11.44 14.28
CA ARG A 11 -3.02 -12.04 12.94
C ARG A 11 -1.82 -11.66 12.05
N MET A 12 -1.41 -10.39 12.10
CA MET A 12 -0.37 -9.84 11.23
C MET A 12 0.26 -8.58 11.84
N SER A 13 1.41 -8.21 11.33
CA SER A 13 2.02 -6.89 11.53
C SER A 13 1.74 -6.03 10.30
N MET A 14 1.49 -4.74 10.48
CA MET A 14 1.23 -3.84 9.34
C MET A 14 2.49 -3.62 8.50
N ALA A 15 3.67 -3.71 9.11
CA ALA A 15 4.93 -3.84 8.39
C ALA A 15 5.93 -4.73 9.13
N VAL A 16 6.86 -5.31 8.39
CA VAL A 16 7.98 -6.11 8.89
C VAL A 16 9.24 -5.66 8.20
N ALA A 17 10.32 -5.44 8.95
CA ALA A 17 11.63 -5.11 8.39
C ALA A 17 12.68 -6.18 8.72
N HIS A 18 13.50 -6.49 7.72
CA HIS A 18 14.64 -7.40 7.86
C HIS A 18 15.64 -7.18 6.72
N GLY A 19 16.93 -7.21 7.02
CA GLY A 19 17.98 -7.24 5.98
C GLY A 19 18.00 -6.02 5.05
N GLY A 20 17.62 -4.83 5.56
CA GLY A 20 17.51 -3.63 4.73
C GLY A 20 16.26 -3.57 3.85
N LEU A 21 15.27 -4.44 4.09
CA LEU A 21 13.98 -4.43 3.41
C LEU A 21 12.86 -4.13 4.41
N VAL A 22 11.82 -3.47 3.93
CA VAL A 22 10.54 -3.25 4.61
C VAL A 22 9.43 -3.84 3.75
N PHE A 23 8.57 -4.66 4.35
CA PHE A 23 7.40 -5.25 3.72
C PHE A 23 6.17 -4.72 4.43
N THR A 24 5.22 -4.12 3.72
CA THR A 24 3.91 -3.79 4.28
C THR A 24 2.95 -4.97 4.09
N ALA A 25 1.99 -5.12 5.01
CA ALA A 25 0.80 -5.91 4.73
C ALA A 25 -0.02 -5.24 3.60
N GLY A 26 -1.00 -5.96 3.05
CA GLY A 26 -2.03 -5.35 2.21
C GLY A 26 -2.82 -4.32 3.00
N GLN A 27 -2.83 -3.09 2.49
CA GLN A 27 -3.51 -1.96 3.08
C GLN A 27 -4.84 -1.74 2.36
N VAL A 28 -5.90 -1.60 3.14
CA VAL A 28 -7.27 -1.26 2.72
C VAL A 28 -7.73 -0.01 3.46
N ALA A 29 -8.73 0.70 2.94
CA ALA A 29 -9.29 1.88 3.59
C ALA A 29 -10.09 1.48 4.84
N ALA A 30 -9.50 1.64 6.02
CA ALA A 30 -10.11 1.25 7.29
C ALA A 30 -11.22 2.23 7.72
N LYS A 31 -11.03 3.53 7.47
CA LYS A 31 -11.97 4.59 7.85
C LYS A 31 -12.99 4.85 6.74
N ASN A 32 -12.56 4.80 5.48
CA ASN A 32 -13.38 5.07 4.31
C ASN A 32 -13.81 3.80 3.56
N ALA A 33 -13.99 2.69 4.27
CA ALA A 33 -14.54 1.47 3.69
C ALA A 33 -15.92 1.74 3.06
N GLY A 34 -16.08 1.43 1.78
CA GLY A 34 -17.29 1.68 0.99
C GLY A 34 -17.38 3.08 0.37
N ALA A 35 -16.35 3.91 0.53
CA ALA A 35 -16.22 5.16 -0.20
C ALA A 35 -15.75 4.94 -1.65
N ALA A 36 -15.73 6.01 -2.43
CA ALA A 36 -15.21 6.00 -3.81
C ALA A 36 -13.71 5.62 -3.87
N ILE A 37 -13.28 5.12 -5.03
CA ILE A 37 -11.95 4.55 -5.24
C ILE A 37 -10.82 5.54 -4.95
N ASP A 38 -11.01 6.81 -5.28
CA ASP A 38 -10.06 7.88 -5.05
C ASP A 38 -9.84 8.12 -3.54
N VAL A 39 -10.92 8.16 -2.76
CA VAL A 39 -10.88 8.30 -1.30
C VAL A 39 -10.20 7.09 -0.64
N GLN A 40 -10.55 5.87 -1.08
CA GLN A 40 -9.93 4.66 -0.53
C GLN A 40 -8.44 4.60 -0.87
N THR A 41 -8.07 4.90 -2.11
CA THR A 41 -6.68 4.93 -2.58
C THR A 41 -5.85 5.95 -1.79
N ALA A 42 -6.38 7.16 -1.59
CA ALA A 42 -5.68 8.21 -0.84
C ALA A 42 -5.39 7.79 0.61
N GLU A 43 -6.38 7.23 1.32
CA GLU A 43 -6.20 6.72 2.69
C GLU A 43 -5.14 5.62 2.75
N ILE A 44 -5.18 4.69 1.80
CA ILE A 44 -4.22 3.58 1.73
C ILE A 44 -2.80 4.09 1.51
N LEU A 45 -2.59 5.03 0.60
CA LEU A 45 -1.27 5.59 0.30
C LEU A 45 -0.72 6.41 1.48
N GLU A 46 -1.57 7.16 2.19
CA GLU A 46 -1.20 7.83 3.45
C GLU A 46 -0.76 6.81 4.51
N LYS A 47 -1.48 5.69 4.63
CA LYS A 47 -1.11 4.62 5.57
C LYS A 47 0.23 3.98 5.20
N ILE A 48 0.50 3.76 3.91
CA ILE A 48 1.80 3.26 3.44
C ILE A 48 2.92 4.25 3.81
N ASP A 49 2.76 5.55 3.55
CA ASP A 49 3.75 6.56 3.93
C ASP A 49 4.05 6.53 5.45
N SER A 50 3.00 6.42 6.28
CA SER A 50 3.16 6.33 7.74
C SER A 50 3.92 5.07 8.18
N LEU A 51 3.67 3.92 7.53
CA LEU A 51 4.37 2.67 7.83
C LEU A 51 5.83 2.72 7.40
N LEU A 52 6.11 3.25 6.20
CA LEU A 52 7.48 3.44 5.70
C LEU A 52 8.27 4.37 6.63
N ALA A 53 7.69 5.51 7.01
CA ALA A 53 8.33 6.46 7.92
C ALA A 53 8.62 5.83 9.30
N THR A 54 7.68 5.06 9.84
CA THR A 54 7.86 4.32 11.10
C THR A 54 8.99 3.29 10.99
N ALA A 55 9.12 2.65 9.82
CA ALA A 55 10.21 1.76 9.50
C ALA A 55 11.51 2.50 9.07
N GLY A 56 11.58 3.83 9.17
CA GLY A 56 12.77 4.61 8.86
C GLY A 56 13.14 4.65 7.37
N THR A 57 12.16 4.54 6.48
CA THR A 57 12.30 4.71 5.03
C THR A 57 11.17 5.58 4.48
N ASP A 58 11.10 5.76 3.16
CA ASP A 58 10.06 6.55 2.51
C ASP A 58 9.78 6.03 1.09
N LYS A 59 8.80 6.65 0.42
CA LYS A 59 8.32 6.22 -0.90
C LYS A 59 9.36 6.33 -2.03
N SER A 60 10.41 7.14 -1.87
CA SER A 60 11.51 7.20 -2.86
C SER A 60 12.34 5.92 -2.90
N ARG A 61 12.19 5.05 -1.90
CA ARG A 61 12.89 3.77 -1.75
C ARG A 61 12.00 2.57 -1.97
N LEU A 62 10.80 2.77 -2.53
CA LEU A 62 9.92 1.67 -2.93
C LEU A 62 10.61 0.83 -4.02
N LEU A 63 10.59 -0.48 -3.82
CA LEU A 63 11.08 -1.47 -4.78
C LEU A 63 9.92 -2.03 -5.59
N SER A 64 8.80 -2.35 -4.93
CA SER A 64 7.62 -2.96 -5.54
C SER A 64 6.34 -2.43 -4.92
N VAL A 65 5.32 -2.20 -5.73
CA VAL A 65 3.93 -1.93 -5.31
C VAL A 65 2.99 -2.87 -6.05
N SER A 66 2.24 -3.66 -5.29
CA SER A 66 1.20 -4.55 -5.80
C SER A 66 -0.17 -3.96 -5.49
N ILE A 67 -1.02 -3.88 -6.50
CA ILE A 67 -2.36 -3.30 -6.40
C ILE A 67 -3.38 -4.34 -6.85
N TRP A 68 -4.39 -4.54 -6.01
CA TRP A 68 -5.56 -5.35 -6.32
C TRP A 68 -6.78 -4.43 -6.29
N ILE A 69 -7.44 -4.27 -7.44
CA ILE A 69 -8.70 -3.52 -7.56
C ILE A 69 -9.87 -4.48 -7.75
N SER A 70 -11.05 -4.13 -7.25
CA SER A 70 -12.22 -5.01 -7.36
C SER A 70 -12.87 -4.98 -8.74
N ASP A 71 -12.71 -3.88 -9.48
CA ASP A 71 -13.24 -3.67 -10.83
C ASP A 71 -12.27 -2.81 -11.64
N MET A 72 -11.87 -3.28 -12.82
CA MET A 72 -10.97 -2.53 -13.72
C MET A 72 -11.58 -1.23 -14.27
N ALA A 73 -12.90 -1.03 -14.16
CA ALA A 73 -13.54 0.25 -14.46
C ALA A 73 -13.02 1.40 -13.58
N ASP A 74 -12.51 1.11 -12.39
CA ASP A 74 -11.96 2.09 -11.44
C ASP A 74 -10.47 2.40 -11.65
N PHE A 75 -9.83 1.73 -12.62
CA PHE A 75 -8.38 1.78 -12.83
C PHE A 75 -7.83 3.20 -13.04
N ASP A 76 -8.46 3.98 -13.92
CA ASP A 76 -8.01 5.34 -14.24
C ASP A 76 -8.18 6.30 -13.05
N ALA A 77 -9.27 6.17 -12.30
CA ALA A 77 -9.52 6.99 -11.12
C ALA A 77 -8.54 6.67 -9.98
N MET A 78 -8.23 5.39 -9.75
CA MET A 78 -7.17 4.97 -8.83
C MET A 78 -5.79 5.49 -9.27
N ASN A 79 -5.47 5.39 -10.57
CA ASN A 79 -4.20 5.87 -11.13
C ASN A 79 -4.02 7.38 -10.93
N ALA A 80 -5.07 8.19 -11.09
CA ALA A 80 -4.97 9.63 -10.88
C ALA A 80 -4.45 9.97 -9.47
N VAL A 81 -4.89 9.22 -8.45
CA VAL A 81 -4.42 9.40 -7.06
C VAL A 81 -3.01 8.83 -6.88
N TYR A 82 -2.73 7.64 -7.42
CA TYR A 82 -1.42 7.01 -7.34
C TYR A 82 -0.32 7.87 -8.00
N ASP A 83 -0.58 8.41 -9.19
CA ASP A 83 0.36 9.21 -9.98
C ASP A 83 0.66 10.57 -9.33
N ALA A 84 -0.27 11.09 -8.53
CA ALA A 84 -0.07 12.27 -7.72
C ALA A 84 0.81 11.99 -6.48
N TRP A 85 0.74 10.75 -5.95
CA TRP A 85 1.45 10.35 -4.74
C TRP A 85 2.87 9.84 -5.00
N VAL A 86 3.08 9.03 -6.03
CA VAL A 86 4.34 8.30 -6.25
C VAL A 86 5.52 9.26 -6.52
N ASP A 87 6.73 8.88 -6.07
CA ASP A 87 7.95 9.60 -6.45
C ASP A 87 8.25 9.37 -7.94
N LYS A 88 7.97 10.39 -8.76
CA LYS A 88 8.19 10.35 -10.21
C LYS A 88 9.65 10.21 -10.62
N LYS A 89 10.60 10.53 -9.74
CA LYS A 89 12.04 10.35 -10.00
C LYS A 89 12.51 8.94 -9.70
N ASN A 90 11.84 8.25 -8.78
CA ASN A 90 12.21 6.92 -8.31
C ASN A 90 10.97 6.00 -8.26
N PRO A 91 10.29 5.74 -9.39
CA PRO A 91 9.10 4.92 -9.40
C PRO A 91 9.45 3.45 -9.08
N PRO A 92 8.63 2.73 -8.29
CA PRO A 92 8.85 1.32 -8.02
C PRO A 92 8.46 0.43 -9.21
N ALA A 93 8.89 -0.83 -9.18
CA ALA A 93 8.20 -1.85 -9.97
C ALA A 93 6.73 -1.90 -9.51
N ARG A 94 5.79 -2.07 -10.45
CA ARG A 94 4.36 -2.01 -10.16
C ARG A 94 3.60 -3.09 -10.90
N ALA A 95 2.66 -3.72 -10.21
CA ALA A 95 1.66 -4.60 -10.81
C ALA A 95 0.26 -4.19 -10.31
N CYS A 96 -0.71 -4.19 -11.22
CA CYS A 96 -2.12 -3.97 -10.91
C CYS A 96 -2.95 -5.05 -11.59
N VAL A 97 -3.82 -5.71 -10.83
CA VAL A 97 -4.74 -6.73 -11.35
C VAL A 97 -6.12 -6.57 -10.73
N GLU A 98 -7.13 -7.09 -11.41
CA GLU A 98 -8.46 -7.23 -10.83
C GLU A 98 -8.50 -8.45 -9.89
N ALA A 99 -9.09 -8.32 -8.69
CA ALA A 99 -9.26 -9.42 -7.74
C ALA A 99 -10.43 -9.19 -6.78
N LYS A 100 -10.99 -10.29 -6.24
CA LYS A 100 -11.96 -10.22 -5.13
C LYS A 100 -11.23 -9.92 -3.82
N LEU A 101 -11.73 -8.94 -3.07
CA LEU A 101 -11.16 -8.50 -1.79
C LEU A 101 -11.93 -9.08 -0.57
N ALA A 102 -11.38 -8.91 0.62
CA ALA A 102 -11.89 -9.51 1.86
C ALA A 102 -13.28 -9.01 2.29
N SER A 103 -13.74 -7.88 1.76
CA SER A 103 -15.09 -7.32 1.93
C SER A 103 -15.45 -6.55 0.66
N ASP A 104 -16.74 -6.56 0.33
CA ASP A 104 -17.36 -5.73 -0.71
C ASP A 104 -17.19 -4.22 -0.50
N LYS A 105 -16.88 -3.77 0.71
CA LYS A 105 -16.57 -2.37 1.02
C LYS A 105 -15.16 -1.96 0.60
N PHE A 106 -14.25 -2.92 0.45
CA PHE A 106 -12.91 -2.65 -0.05
C PHE A 106 -12.92 -2.85 -1.56
N ILE A 107 -12.62 -1.78 -2.28
CA ILE A 107 -12.55 -1.79 -3.75
C ILE A 107 -11.11 -1.64 -4.27
N VAL A 108 -10.16 -1.42 -3.37
CA VAL A 108 -8.73 -1.45 -3.64
C VAL A 108 -7.94 -1.93 -2.41
N GLU A 109 -6.90 -2.71 -2.65
CA GLU A 109 -5.89 -3.12 -1.68
C GLU A 109 -4.49 -2.88 -2.27
N ILE A 110 -3.57 -2.32 -1.48
CA ILE A 110 -2.19 -2.02 -1.92
C ILE A 110 -1.18 -2.57 -0.93
N ALA A 111 -0.16 -3.27 -1.42
CA ALA A 111 1.00 -3.68 -0.63
C ALA A 111 2.30 -3.17 -1.25
N ALA A 112 3.29 -2.91 -0.42
CA ALA A 112 4.56 -2.34 -0.84
C ALA A 112 5.76 -3.08 -0.22
N ILE A 113 6.85 -3.11 -0.99
CA ILE A 113 8.18 -3.49 -0.52
C ILE A 113 9.12 -2.30 -0.75
N ALA A 114 9.90 -1.93 0.25
CA ALA A 114 10.86 -0.83 0.17
C ALA A 114 12.24 -1.25 0.70
N ALA A 115 13.28 -0.53 0.26
CA ALA A 115 14.60 -0.59 0.88
C ALA A 115 14.64 0.30 2.13
N ARG A 116 15.36 -0.12 3.16
CA ARG A 116 15.64 0.62 4.41
C ARG A 116 17.09 1.10 4.45
#